data_AF-A0A925PXJ0-F1
#
_entry.id   AF-A0A925PXJ0-F1
#
_cell.length_a   1.000
_cell.length_b   1.000
_cell.length_c   1.000
_cell.angle_alpha   90.00
_cell.angle_beta   90.00
_cell.angle_gamma   90.00
#
_symmetry.space_group_name_H-M   'P 1'
#
loop_
_entity.id
_entity.type
_entity.pdbx_description
1 polymer ?
#
loop_
_entity_poly.entity_id
_entity_poly.type
_entity_poly.pdbx_seq_one_letter_code
_entity_poly.pdbx_strand_id
1 'polypeptide(L)'
;AGVKIKVLDYGSNRAFVEIDGKTMRIGQDYGRREETLQQFIEKLVVKNDPRAKIAKYPEKVRNAIHEGHVIPGMTREQVIIAAGYPPSHRTPSLESSVWNMWGSRTGRYEVHFNPRGTVDKLVGYQ
;
A
#
# COMPACT_ATOMS: atom_id res chain seq x y z
N ALA A 1 4.45 -6.78 7.36
CA ALA A 1 3.28 -7.10 6.51
C ALA A 1 2.61 -8.42 6.93
N GLY A 2 1.28 -8.56 6.75
CA GLY A 2 0.55 -9.83 6.92
C GLY A 2 -0.12 -10.05 8.27
N VAL A 3 -0.67 -9.01 8.89
CA VAL A 3 -1.58 -9.15 10.04
C VAL A 3 -2.96 -9.55 9.53
N LYS A 4 -3.68 -10.41 10.25
CA LYS A 4 -5.06 -10.79 9.89
C LYS A 4 -5.99 -9.63 10.21
N ILE A 5 -6.74 -9.18 9.20
CA ILE A 5 -7.77 -8.15 9.34
C ILE A 5 -9.11 -8.79 9.02
N LYS A 6 -10.08 -8.66 9.93
CA LYS A 6 -11.47 -9.07 9.71
C LYS A 6 -12.34 -7.83 9.61
N VAL A 7 -13.02 -7.65 8.48
CA VAL A 7 -14.02 -6.57 8.35
C VAL A 7 -15.28 -6.97 9.11
N LEU A 8 -15.74 -6.08 9.98
CA LEU A 8 -16.92 -6.30 10.83
C LEU A 8 -18.15 -5.60 10.25
N ASP A 9 -18.00 -4.34 9.82
CA ASP A 9 -19.09 -3.53 9.28
C ASP A 9 -18.57 -2.32 8.46
N TYR A 10 -19.42 -1.76 7.60
CA TYR A 10 -19.15 -0.56 6.82
C TYR A 10 -20.08 0.59 7.26
N GLY A 11 -19.49 1.66 7.79
CA GLY A 11 -20.17 2.94 7.98
C GLY A 11 -19.99 3.89 6.80
N SER A 12 -20.48 5.13 6.93
CA SER A 12 -20.47 6.11 5.82
C SER A 12 -19.09 6.47 5.28
N ASN A 13 -18.07 6.62 6.15
CA ASN A 13 -16.71 6.99 5.77
C ASN A 13 -15.63 6.16 6.47
N ARG A 14 -16.04 5.08 7.14
CA ARG A 14 -15.20 4.28 8.03
C ARG A 14 -15.64 2.82 7.98
N ALA A 15 -14.70 1.90 7.82
CA ALA A 15 -14.95 0.48 8.06
C ALA A 15 -14.53 0.12 9.49
N PHE A 16 -15.34 -0.69 10.15
CA PHE A 16 -15.03 -1.29 11.44
C PHE A 16 -14.33 -2.63 11.18
N VAL A 17 -13.18 -2.82 11.80
CA VAL A 17 -12.33 -3.99 11.58
C VAL A 17 -11.84 -4.54 12.90
N GLU A 18 -11.56 -5.84 12.94
CA GLU A 18 -10.79 -6.47 14.00
C GLU A 18 -9.38 -6.74 13.47
N ILE A 19 -8.37 -6.26 14.22
CA ILE A 19 -6.95 -6.46 13.94
C ILE A 19 -6.33 -7.02 15.22
N ASP A 20 -5.78 -8.23 15.16
CA ASP A 20 -5.21 -8.94 16.32
C ASP A 20 -6.14 -8.95 17.56
N GLY A 21 -7.44 -9.24 17.33
CA GLY A 21 -8.46 -9.31 18.39
C GLY A 21 -8.91 -7.95 18.96
N LYS A 22 -8.41 -6.83 18.41
CA LYS A 22 -8.82 -5.48 18.81
C LYS A 22 -9.69 -4.85 17.73
N THR A 23 -10.83 -4.30 18.14
CA THR A 23 -11.69 -3.51 17.26
C THR A 23 -11.07 -2.16 16.97
N MET A 24 -10.94 -1.83 15.69
CA MET A 24 -10.41 -0.58 15.18
C MET A 24 -11.29 -0.03 14.05
N ARG A 25 -11.02 1.20 13.61
CA ARG A 25 -11.71 1.84 12.47
C ARG A 25 -10.69 2.25 11.43
N ILE A 26 -10.91 1.85 10.19
CA ILE A 26 -10.12 2.31 9.04
C ILE A 26 -10.93 3.36 8.29
N GLY A 27 -10.30 4.52 8.06
CA GLY A 27 -10.93 5.64 7.37
C GLY A 27 -10.29 5.96 6.03
N GLN A 28 -11.14 6.08 5.02
CA GLN A 28 -10.74 6.65 3.73
C GLN A 28 -10.82 8.17 3.86
N ASP A 29 -9.72 8.85 4.20
CA ASP A 29 -9.73 10.32 4.37
C ASP A 29 -9.49 11.09 3.06
N TYR A 30 -8.88 10.44 2.07
CA TYR A 30 -8.58 10.99 0.75
C TYR A 30 -9.04 10.01 -0.34
N GLY A 31 -9.23 10.48 -1.57
CA GLY A 31 -9.58 9.61 -2.72
C GLY A 31 -11.06 9.21 -2.79
N ARG A 32 -11.96 9.84 -2.01
CA ARG A 32 -13.38 9.47 -1.94
C ARG A 32 -14.18 9.77 -3.22
N ARG A 33 -13.65 10.61 -4.11
CA ARG A 33 -14.29 10.89 -5.41
C ARG A 33 -13.90 9.84 -6.46
N GLU A 34 -12.78 9.17 -6.23
CA GLU A 34 -12.13 8.25 -7.15
C GLU A 34 -12.43 6.78 -6.83
N GLU A 35 -12.72 6.44 -5.58
CA GLU A 35 -13.10 5.08 -5.17
C GLU A 35 -14.05 5.03 -3.96
N THR A 36 -14.85 3.97 -3.86
CA THR A 36 -15.73 3.72 -2.72
C THR A 36 -14.96 3.24 -1.49
N LEU A 37 -15.57 3.35 -0.30
CA LEU A 37 -14.99 2.80 0.93
C LEU A 37 -14.71 1.29 0.81
N GLN A 38 -15.57 0.55 0.14
CA GLN A 38 -15.38 -0.88 -0.07
C GLN A 38 -14.15 -1.16 -0.95
N GLN A 39 -14.02 -0.45 -2.08
CA GLN A 39 -12.85 -0.57 -2.96
C GLN A 39 -11.55 -0.22 -2.22
N PHE A 40 -11.59 0.79 -1.35
CA PHE A 40 -10.46 1.16 -0.50
C PHE A 40 -10.10 0.06 0.52
N ILE A 41 -11.09 -0.58 1.16
CA ILE A 41 -10.84 -1.64 2.16
C ILE A 41 -10.35 -2.93 1.49
N GLU A 42 -10.85 -3.29 0.31
CA GLU A 42 -10.41 -4.46 -0.45
C GLU A 42 -8.91 -4.38 -0.83
N LYS A 43 -8.37 -3.17 -0.98
CA LYS A 43 -6.93 -2.94 -1.18
C LYS A 43 -6.09 -3.21 0.08
N LEU A 44 -6.68 -3.10 1.28
CA LEU A 44 -5.98 -3.29 2.55
C LEU A 44 -6.14 -4.71 3.09
N VAL A 45 -7.30 -5.34 2.84
CA VAL A 45 -7.64 -6.68 3.31
C VAL A 45 -7.48 -7.67 2.17
N VAL A 46 -6.27 -8.21 2.04
CA VAL A 46 -5.97 -9.21 1.01
C VAL A 46 -6.52 -10.59 1.39
N LYS A 47 -7.14 -11.27 0.41
CA LYS A 47 -7.74 -12.61 0.60
C LYS A 47 -6.73 -13.69 0.95
N ASN A 48 -5.50 -13.58 0.43
CA ASN A 48 -4.45 -14.57 0.61
C ASN A 48 -3.37 -14.01 1.54
N ASP A 49 -2.83 -14.86 2.42
CA ASP A 49 -1.70 -14.47 3.28
C ASP A 49 -0.50 -14.04 2.42
N PRO A 50 -0.05 -12.78 2.51
CA PRO A 50 1.05 -12.30 1.70
C PRO A 50 2.41 -12.90 2.11
N ARG A 51 2.53 -13.50 3.31
CA ARG A 51 3.80 -14.04 3.84
C ARG A 51 4.40 -15.12 2.93
N ALA A 52 3.58 -16.03 2.43
CA ALA A 52 4.03 -17.09 1.52
C ALA A 52 4.58 -16.53 0.19
N LYS A 53 4.04 -15.39 -0.27
CA LYS A 53 4.54 -14.68 -1.46
C LYS A 53 5.83 -13.93 -1.14
N ILE A 54 5.86 -13.17 -0.03
CA ILE A 54 7.02 -12.41 0.42
C ILE A 54 8.24 -13.33 0.60
N ALA A 55 8.05 -14.54 1.12
CA ALA A 55 9.13 -15.52 1.31
C ALA A 55 9.90 -15.85 0.01
N LYS A 56 9.27 -15.70 -1.16
CA LYS A 56 9.88 -15.97 -2.48
C LYS A 56 10.68 -14.79 -3.04
N TYR A 57 10.55 -13.59 -2.47
CA TYR A 57 11.28 -12.42 -2.95
C TYR A 57 12.76 -12.46 -2.54
N PRO A 58 13.64 -11.73 -3.25
CA PRO A 58 15.04 -11.57 -2.85
C PRO A 58 15.16 -11.03 -1.41
N GLU A 59 16.20 -11.43 -0.69
CA GLU A 59 16.38 -11.08 0.73
C GLU A 59 16.31 -9.57 0.99
N LYS A 60 16.99 -8.77 0.18
CA LYS A 60 16.95 -7.30 0.27
C LYS A 60 15.52 -6.74 0.16
N VAL A 61 14.69 -7.34 -0.70
CA VAL A 61 13.28 -6.94 -0.88
C VAL A 61 12.44 -7.35 0.32
N ARG A 62 12.68 -8.55 0.88
CA ARG A 62 11.97 -9.01 2.09
C ARG A 62 12.26 -8.11 3.28
N ASN A 63 13.53 -7.74 3.49
CA ASN A 63 13.93 -6.86 4.59
C ASN A 63 13.30 -5.48 4.44
N ALA A 64 13.34 -4.90 3.23
CA ALA A 64 12.68 -3.63 2.96
C ALA A 64 11.14 -3.69 3.17
N ILE A 65 10.48 -4.77 2.75
CA ILE A 65 9.04 -4.98 3.04
C ILE A 65 8.78 -5.08 4.55
N HIS A 66 9.68 -5.70 5.31
CA HIS A 66 9.55 -5.82 6.75
C HIS A 66 9.67 -4.47 7.45
N GLU A 67 10.59 -3.62 6.97
CA GLU A 67 10.82 -2.25 7.44
C GLU A 67 9.78 -1.24 6.92
N GLY A 68 8.97 -1.60 5.93
CA GLY A 68 8.04 -0.67 5.27
C GLY A 68 8.74 0.30 4.30
N HIS A 69 9.92 -0.08 3.81
CA HIS A 69 10.73 0.72 2.90
C HIS A 69 10.56 0.32 1.44
N VAL A 70 10.63 1.31 0.55
CA VAL A 70 10.72 1.10 -0.90
C VAL A 70 12.18 1.25 -1.32
N ILE A 71 12.66 0.38 -2.21
CA ILE A 71 14.02 0.44 -2.74
C ILE A 71 14.03 0.25 -4.27
N PRO A 72 15.07 0.75 -4.98
CA PRO A 72 15.26 0.48 -6.40
C PRO A 72 15.23 -1.01 -6.73
N GLY A 73 14.62 -1.35 -7.87
CA GLY A 73 14.43 -2.71 -8.35
C GLY A 73 13.13 -3.38 -7.88
N MET A 74 12.39 -2.81 -6.92
CA MET A 74 11.09 -3.36 -6.52
C MET A 74 10.06 -3.28 -7.64
N THR A 75 9.18 -4.28 -7.75
CA THR A 75 8.00 -4.20 -8.62
C THR A 75 6.90 -3.36 -7.98
N ARG A 76 5.93 -2.90 -8.78
CA ARG A 76 4.70 -2.24 -8.27
C ARG A 76 4.00 -3.03 -7.17
N GLU A 77 3.92 -4.35 -7.31
CA GLU A 77 3.37 -5.23 -6.29
C GLU A 77 4.17 -5.17 -4.99
N GLN A 78 5.51 -5.24 -5.06
CA GLN A 78 6.38 -5.16 -3.89
C GLN A 78 6.29 -3.80 -3.20
N VAL A 79 6.16 -2.71 -3.96
CA VAL A 79 5.90 -1.36 -3.44
C VAL A 79 4.58 -1.33 -2.67
N ILE A 80 3.50 -1.90 -3.22
CA ILE A 80 2.19 -1.98 -2.55
C ILE A 80 2.28 -2.80 -1.26
N ILE A 81 3.00 -3.93 -1.28
CA ILE A 81 3.17 -4.77 -0.09
C ILE A 81 3.98 -4.05 1.00
N ALA A 82 4.99 -3.27 0.62
CA ALA A 82 5.85 -2.54 1.54
C ALA A 82 5.17 -1.28 2.13
N ALA A 83 4.55 -0.47 1.27
CA ALA A 83 4.13 0.90 1.60
C ALA A 83 2.63 1.18 1.35
N GLY A 84 1.87 0.21 0.85
CA GLY A 84 0.45 0.36 0.53
C GLY A 84 0.19 0.94 -0.86
N TYR A 85 -1.09 1.09 -1.20
CA TYR A 85 -1.50 1.71 -2.47
C TYR A 85 -1.25 3.22 -2.45
N PRO A 86 -0.81 3.81 -3.58
CA PRO A 86 -0.75 5.26 -3.68
C PRO A 86 -2.17 5.85 -3.61
N PRO A 87 -2.32 7.08 -3.07
CA PRO A 87 -3.58 7.81 -3.15
C PRO A 87 -4.08 7.97 -4.59
N SER A 88 -5.27 7.45 -4.86
CA SER A 88 -5.92 7.46 -6.17
C SER A 88 -6.04 8.86 -6.79
N HIS A 89 -6.38 9.88 -6.00
CA HIS A 89 -6.46 11.27 -6.47
C HIS A 89 -5.11 11.89 -6.92
N ARG A 90 -3.97 11.27 -6.56
CA ARG A 90 -2.62 11.70 -7.01
C ARG A 90 -1.98 10.72 -7.99
N THR A 91 -2.45 9.49 -7.99
CA THR A 91 -2.00 8.40 -8.85
C THR A 91 -3.24 7.70 -9.41
N PRO A 92 -3.86 8.24 -10.47
CA PRO A 92 -5.12 7.70 -11.00
C PRO A 92 -4.98 6.30 -11.60
N SER A 93 -3.76 5.94 -12.03
CA SER A 93 -3.44 4.64 -12.61
C SER A 93 -2.22 4.03 -11.94
N LEU A 94 -2.31 2.75 -11.57
CA LEU A 94 -1.16 1.99 -11.09
C LEU A 94 -0.13 1.74 -12.20
N GLU A 95 -0.51 1.87 -13.48
CA GLU A 95 0.43 1.74 -14.60
C GLU A 95 1.22 3.02 -14.89
N SER A 96 0.96 4.11 -14.15
CA SER A 96 1.74 5.34 -14.25
C SER A 96 3.23 5.07 -13.97
N SER A 97 4.10 5.80 -14.68
CA SER A 97 5.55 5.77 -14.50
C SER A 97 5.99 6.44 -13.19
N VAL A 98 5.12 7.25 -12.58
CA VAL A 98 5.38 7.93 -11.30
C VAL A 98 4.19 7.71 -10.38
N TRP A 99 4.46 7.25 -9.16
CA TRP A 99 3.47 7.19 -8.08
C TRP A 99 3.81 8.19 -7.00
N ASN A 100 2.81 8.98 -6.60
CA ASN A 100 2.91 9.87 -5.45
C ASN A 100 2.53 9.09 -4.18
N MET A 101 3.45 8.98 -3.24
CA MET A 101 3.32 8.22 -2.00
C MET A 101 3.40 9.13 -0.76
N TRP A 102 2.87 8.63 0.36
CA TRP A 102 3.02 9.25 1.68
C TRP A 102 3.94 8.39 2.53
N GLY A 103 5.10 8.93 2.93
CA GLY A 103 6.03 8.28 3.86
C GLY A 103 5.68 8.58 5.32
N SER A 104 4.99 9.70 5.54
CA SER A 104 4.42 10.07 6.84
C SER A 104 3.19 10.95 6.63
N ARG A 105 2.57 11.43 7.72
CA ARG A 105 1.41 12.33 7.66
C ARG A 105 1.69 13.62 6.86
N THR A 106 2.94 14.08 6.84
CA THR A 106 3.38 15.29 6.13
C THR A 106 4.41 15.01 5.04
N GLY A 107 5.15 13.89 5.13
CA GLY A 107 6.18 13.49 4.18
C GLY A 107 5.58 12.84 2.94
N ARG A 108 5.79 13.48 1.78
CA ARG A 108 5.45 12.96 0.46
C ARG A 108 6.72 12.58 -0.26
N TYR A 109 6.67 11.50 -1.02
CA TYR A 109 7.76 11.09 -1.90
C TYR A 109 7.20 10.51 -3.20
N GLU A 110 8.02 10.49 -4.24
CA GLU A 110 7.68 9.92 -5.53
C GLU A 110 8.43 8.62 -5.75
N VAL A 111 7.73 7.64 -6.30
CA VAL A 111 8.31 6.38 -6.79
C VAL A 111 8.29 6.41 -8.31
N HIS A 112 9.47 6.42 -8.92
CA HIS A 112 9.63 6.43 -10.37
C HIS A 112 9.89 5.01 -10.85
N PHE A 113 9.13 4.55 -11.85
CA PHE A 113 9.24 3.22 -12.45
C PHE A 113 9.88 3.31 -13.83
N ASN A 114 10.79 2.38 -14.12
CA ASN A 114 11.33 2.19 -15.46
C ASN A 114 10.33 1.44 -16.37
N PRO A 115 10.59 1.34 -17.69
CA PRO A 115 9.69 0.64 -18.62
C PRO A 115 9.44 -0.84 -18.32
N ARG A 116 10.26 -1.46 -17.46
CA ARG A 116 10.06 -2.86 -17.00
C ARG A 116 9.10 -2.95 -15.81
N GLY A 117 8.56 -1.83 -15.32
CA GLY A 117 7.64 -1.79 -14.18
C GLY A 117 8.33 -1.98 -12.83
N THR A 118 9.63 -1.67 -12.75
CA THR A 118 10.42 -1.73 -11.50
C THR A 118 10.89 -0.35 -11.08
N VAL A 119 11.05 -0.13 -9.78
CA VAL A 119 11.49 1.16 -9.22
C VAL A 119 12.88 1.50 -9.77
N ASP A 120 12.95 2.63 -10.45
CA ASP A 120 14.19 3.24 -10.92
C ASP A 120 14.82 4.10 -9.82
N LYS A 121 14.03 5.02 -9.27
CA LYS A 121 14.46 5.96 -8.22
C LYS A 121 13.32 6.44 -7.34
N LEU A 122 13.72 7.00 -6.19
CA LEU A 122 12.84 7.69 -5.25
C LEU A 122 13.20 9.17 -5.19
N VAL A 123 12.21 10.05 -5.16
CA VAL A 123 12.42 11.50 -5.03
C VAL A 123 11.70 12.00 -3.79
N GLY A 124 12.41 12.75 -2.93
CA GLY A 124 11.84 13.29 -1.68
C GLY A 124 11.64 12.24 -0.58
N TYR A 125 12.18 11.04 -0.74
CA TYR A 125 12.18 10.01 0.30
C TYR A 125 13.27 10.34 1.33
N GLN A 126 12.85 10.64 2.57
CA GLN A 126 13.70 10.96 3.72
C GLN A 126 13.50 9.92 4.82
#